data_AF-A0A7G9YFC6-F1
#
_entry.id   AF-A0A7G9YFC6-F1
#
_cell.length_a   1.000
_cell.length_b   1.000
_cell.length_c   1.000
_cell.angle_alpha   90.00
_cell.angle_beta   90.00
_cell.angle_gamma   90.00
#
_symmetry.space_group_name_H-M   'P 1'
#
loop_
_entity.id
_entity.type
_entity.pdbx_description
1 polymer ?
#
loop_
_entity_poly.entity_id
_entity_poly.type
_entity_poly.pdbx_seq_one_letter_code
_entity_poly.pdbx_strand_id
1 'polypeptide(L)'
;MKGQYEEIKTRVWEIYHSDDKNAFMQRIAIFKEWAIEKMPKGNGLDAVLKLCNKAPEFVKAYDYPSAYRTSNMLDRHMDPMARYLYGCRYFHGHLTSAEYSARSWALLHNFHPYSPRAKIKQTYESPAHKFNDFVYHDNWLHNLLISASMGGYRQ
;
A
#
# COMPACT_ATOMS: atom_id res chain seq x y z
N MET A 1 -15.99 -19.06 15.77
CA MET A 1 -15.36 -18.17 14.76
C MET A 1 -14.62 -16.96 15.35
N LYS A 2 -15.18 -16.14 16.26
CA LYS A 2 -14.46 -14.96 16.81
C LYS A 2 -13.09 -15.27 17.44
N GLY A 3 -12.98 -16.35 18.24
CA GLY A 3 -11.70 -16.73 18.86
C GLY A 3 -10.62 -17.18 17.88
N GLN A 4 -11.00 -17.93 16.84
CA GLN A 4 -10.07 -18.39 15.81
C GLN A 4 -9.51 -17.23 14.96
N TYR A 5 -10.31 -16.20 14.70
CA TYR A 5 -9.86 -15.04 13.91
C TYR A 5 -8.75 -14.24 14.62
N GLU A 6 -8.89 -14.00 15.92
CA GLU A 6 -7.85 -13.32 16.70
C GLU A 6 -6.56 -14.14 16.74
N GLU A 7 -6.66 -15.46 16.94
CA GLU A 7 -5.49 -16.34 16.93
C GLU A 7 -4.78 -16.36 15.56
N ILE A 8 -5.55 -16.39 14.46
CA ILE A 8 -5.00 -16.28 13.10
C ILE A 8 -4.24 -14.96 12.92
N LYS A 9 -4.83 -13.84 13.33
CA LYS A 9 -4.17 -12.53 13.21
C LYS A 9 -2.86 -12.48 13.98
N THR A 10 -2.85 -12.96 15.23
CA THR A 10 -1.65 -12.99 16.07
C THR A 10 -0.56 -13.83 15.43
N ARG A 11 -0.88 -15.06 14.99
CA ARG A 11 0.11 -15.94 14.34
C ARG A 11 0.65 -15.35 13.05
N VAL A 12 -0.21 -14.76 12.21
CA VAL A 12 0.21 -14.10 10.97
C VAL A 12 1.10 -12.89 11.26
N TRP A 13 0.74 -12.08 12.26
CA TRP A 13 1.55 -10.93 12.69
C TRP A 13 2.95 -11.37 13.12
N GLU A 14 3.03 -12.39 13.96
CA GLU A 14 4.28 -12.97 14.44
C GLU A 14 5.14 -13.57 13.31
N ILE A 15 4.52 -14.22 12.33
CA ILE A 15 5.22 -14.71 11.12
C ILE A 15 5.90 -13.53 10.39
N TYR A 16 5.16 -12.46 10.10
CA TYR A 16 5.72 -11.30 9.38
C TYR A 16 6.78 -10.54 10.18
N HIS A 17 6.82 -10.69 11.50
CA HIS A 17 7.83 -10.10 12.40
C HIS A 17 9.01 -11.02 12.68
N SER A 18 9.19 -12.09 11.91
CA SER A 18 10.37 -12.94 12.05
C SER A 18 11.64 -12.13 11.74
N ASP A 19 12.75 -12.51 12.38
CA ASP A 19 14.02 -11.82 12.20
C ASP A 19 14.71 -12.20 10.88
N ASP A 20 14.54 -13.46 10.46
CA ASP A 20 15.20 -14.01 9.28
C ASP A 20 14.30 -14.96 8.46
N LYS A 21 14.84 -15.38 7.30
CA LYS A 21 14.17 -16.26 6.35
C LYS A 21 13.80 -17.62 6.93
N ASN A 22 14.68 -18.22 7.72
CA ASN A 22 14.49 -19.55 8.28
C ASN A 22 13.38 -19.52 9.32
N ALA A 23 13.43 -18.53 10.22
CA ALA A 23 12.39 -18.30 11.22
C ALA A 23 11.02 -18.05 10.56
N PHE A 24 10.97 -17.22 9.51
CA PHE A 24 9.74 -16.98 8.74
C PHE A 24 9.17 -18.28 8.15
N MET A 25 9.98 -19.05 7.43
CA MET A 25 9.53 -20.29 6.78
C MET A 25 9.11 -21.36 7.79
N GLN A 26 9.84 -21.48 8.90
CA GLN A 26 9.49 -22.40 9.99
C GLN A 26 8.13 -22.03 10.61
N ARG A 27 7.91 -20.74 10.92
CA ARG A 27 6.63 -20.28 11.48
C ARG A 27 5.47 -20.46 10.49
N ILE A 28 5.70 -20.28 9.19
CA ILE A 28 4.70 -20.60 8.14
C ILE A 28 4.33 -22.08 8.17
N ALA A 29 5.31 -22.99 8.28
CA ALA A 29 5.04 -24.43 8.31
C ALA A 29 4.21 -24.82 9.54
N ILE A 30 4.62 -24.35 10.73
CA ILE A 30 3.88 -24.55 11.99
C ILE A 30 2.46 -23.97 11.89
N PHE A 31 2.32 -22.77 11.32
CA PHE A 31 1.01 -22.14 11.15
C PHE A 31 0.10 -22.92 10.19
N LYS A 32 0.66 -23.49 9.12
CA LYS A 32 -0.07 -24.33 8.17
C LYS A 32 -0.59 -25.60 8.85
N GLU A 33 0.25 -26.29 9.62
CA GLU A 33 -0.14 -27.50 10.36
C GLU A 33 -1.23 -27.19 11.38
N TRP A 34 -1.03 -26.15 12.19
CA TRP A 34 -2.03 -25.66 13.14
C TRP A 34 -3.37 -25.35 12.46
N ALA A 35 -3.35 -24.69 11.30
CA ALA A 35 -4.56 -24.33 10.58
C ALA A 35 -5.32 -25.57 10.10
N ILE A 36 -4.62 -26.56 9.54
CA ILE A 36 -5.21 -27.83 9.09
C ILE A 36 -5.85 -28.59 10.26
N GLU A 37 -5.21 -28.57 11.43
CA GLU A 37 -5.69 -29.30 12.60
C GLU A 37 -6.86 -28.59 13.31
N LYS A 38 -6.80 -27.26 13.47
CA LYS A 38 -7.70 -26.50 14.35
C LYS A 38 -8.83 -25.77 13.64
N MET A 39 -8.76 -25.58 12.32
CA MET A 39 -9.77 -24.84 11.57
C MET A 39 -10.76 -25.78 10.86
N PRO A 40 -12.06 -25.45 10.84
CA PRO A 40 -13.01 -26.17 10.00
C PRO A 40 -12.71 -25.93 8.51
N LYS A 41 -13.03 -26.93 7.68
CA LYS A 41 -12.92 -26.79 6.22
C LYS A 41 -13.81 -25.66 5.71
N GLY A 42 -13.32 -24.91 4.73
CA GLY A 42 -14.04 -23.82 4.06
C GLY A 42 -13.16 -22.59 3.85
N ASN A 43 -13.80 -21.49 3.43
CA ASN A 43 -13.13 -20.27 2.96
C ASN A 43 -12.05 -19.71 3.90
N GLY A 44 -12.23 -19.84 5.23
CA GLY A 44 -11.25 -19.39 6.21
C GLY A 44 -9.95 -20.21 6.15
N LEU A 45 -10.05 -21.54 6.12
CA LEU A 45 -8.90 -22.42 5.97
C LEU A 45 -8.26 -22.22 4.59
N ASP A 46 -9.06 -22.11 3.54
CA ASP A 46 -8.56 -21.91 2.17
C ASP A 46 -7.76 -20.61 2.04
N ALA A 47 -8.20 -19.53 2.70
CA ALA A 47 -7.47 -18.26 2.74
C ALA A 47 -6.12 -18.40 3.46
N VAL A 48 -6.09 -19.12 4.58
CA VAL A 48 -4.84 -19.38 5.33
C VAL A 48 -3.88 -20.23 4.50
N LEU A 49 -4.36 -21.32 3.89
CA LEU A 49 -3.53 -22.17 3.03
C LEU A 49 -3.00 -21.41 1.82
N LYS A 50 -3.81 -20.52 1.22
CA LYS A 50 -3.38 -19.63 0.14
C LYS A 50 -2.28 -18.68 0.59
N LEU A 51 -2.34 -18.14 1.81
CA LEU A 51 -1.26 -17.34 2.38
C LEU A 51 0.02 -18.16 2.55
N CYS A 52 -0.07 -19.36 3.15
CA CYS A 52 1.09 -20.22 3.35
C CYS A 52 1.74 -20.63 2.02
N ASN A 53 0.94 -20.89 0.98
CA ASN A 53 1.45 -21.22 -0.35
C ASN A 53 2.19 -20.05 -1.03
N LYS A 54 1.95 -18.81 -0.62
CA LYS A 54 2.67 -17.61 -1.09
C LYS A 54 3.93 -17.29 -0.30
N ALA A 55 4.25 -18.04 0.76
CA ALA A 55 5.44 -17.81 1.57
C ALA A 55 6.76 -17.72 0.77
N PRO A 56 7.00 -18.51 -0.30
CA PRO A 56 8.20 -18.36 -1.13
C PRO A 56 8.33 -16.99 -1.82
N GLU A 57 7.22 -16.27 -2.04
CA GLU A 57 7.25 -14.91 -2.56
C GLU A 57 7.52 -13.89 -1.46
N PHE A 58 6.93 -14.08 -0.28
CA PHE A 58 7.10 -13.17 0.85
C PHE A 58 8.51 -13.23 1.46
N VAL A 59 9.14 -14.40 1.46
CA VAL A 59 10.49 -14.58 2.01
C VAL A 59 11.55 -13.77 1.24
N LYS A 60 11.29 -13.42 -0.03
CA LYS A 60 12.17 -12.55 -0.83
C LYS A 60 12.35 -11.16 -0.22
N ALA A 61 11.39 -10.67 0.56
CA ALA A 61 11.52 -9.38 1.24
C ALA A 61 12.69 -9.38 2.25
N TYR A 62 13.04 -10.54 2.80
CA TYR A 62 14.14 -10.68 3.77
C TYR A 62 15.53 -10.56 3.13
N ASP A 63 15.65 -10.63 1.80
CA ASP A 63 16.88 -10.25 1.09
C ASP A 63 17.17 -8.74 1.22
N TYR A 64 16.17 -7.96 1.61
CA TYR A 64 16.24 -6.52 1.76
C TYR A 64 15.88 -6.16 3.22
N PRO A 65 16.88 -5.97 4.12
CA PRO A 65 16.62 -5.72 5.53
C PRO A 65 15.71 -4.53 5.81
N SER A 66 15.79 -3.47 4.99
CA SER A 66 14.97 -2.26 5.10
C SER A 66 13.58 -2.37 4.48
N ALA A 67 13.28 -3.45 3.74
CA ALA A 67 11.99 -3.59 3.08
C ALA A 67 10.87 -3.89 4.08
N TYR A 68 9.72 -3.23 3.92
CA TYR A 68 8.54 -3.60 4.69
C TYR A 68 8.05 -5.01 4.31
N ARG A 69 7.51 -5.73 5.28
CA ARG A 69 7.02 -7.12 5.10
C ARG A 69 5.55 -7.19 4.64
N THR A 70 4.89 -6.04 4.52
CA THR A 70 3.49 -5.92 4.09
C THR A 70 3.33 -4.83 3.04
N SER A 71 2.36 -4.99 2.14
CA SER A 71 2.02 -4.02 1.09
C SER A 71 1.18 -2.84 1.59
N ASN A 72 0.83 -2.78 2.88
CA ASN A 72 -0.12 -1.80 3.42
C ASN A 72 0.20 -0.35 3.06
N MET A 73 1.48 0.01 2.95
CA MET A 73 1.88 1.36 2.54
C MET A 73 1.59 1.63 1.07
N LEU A 74 1.73 0.64 0.19
CA LEU A 74 1.34 0.73 -1.21
C LEU A 74 -0.18 0.71 -1.38
N ASP A 75 -0.87 -0.19 -0.68
CA ASP A 75 -2.33 -0.35 -0.76
C ASP A 75 -3.05 0.96 -0.40
N ARG A 76 -2.53 1.70 0.58
CA ARG A 76 -3.00 3.05 0.94
C ARG A 76 -3.00 4.05 -0.21
N HIS A 77 -2.12 3.89 -1.20
CA HIS A 77 -2.07 4.70 -2.42
C HIS A 77 -2.90 4.07 -3.54
N MET A 78 -2.84 2.74 -3.68
CA MET A 78 -3.52 2.02 -4.76
C MET A 78 -5.05 2.00 -4.60
N ASP A 79 -5.58 1.91 -3.38
CA ASP A 79 -7.02 1.84 -3.14
C ASP A 79 -7.77 3.14 -3.54
N PRO A 80 -7.30 4.35 -3.19
CA PRO A 80 -7.86 5.58 -3.75
C PRO A 80 -7.72 5.67 -5.28
N MET A 81 -6.60 5.22 -5.85
CA MET A 81 -6.41 5.21 -7.31
C MET A 81 -7.42 4.30 -7.99
N ALA A 82 -7.64 3.09 -7.47
CA ALA A 82 -8.61 2.14 -8.00
C ALA A 82 -10.03 2.71 -8.00
N ARG A 83 -10.42 3.42 -6.92
CA ARG A 83 -11.72 4.11 -6.83
C ARG A 83 -11.84 5.27 -7.81
N TYR A 84 -10.79 6.06 -7.97
CA TYR A 84 -10.74 7.13 -8.98
C TYR A 84 -10.92 6.56 -10.39
N LEU A 85 -10.12 5.55 -10.74
CA LEU A 85 -10.19 4.90 -12.05
C LEU A 85 -11.57 4.29 -12.28
N TYR A 86 -12.15 3.61 -11.29
CA TYR A 86 -13.51 3.10 -11.38
C TYR A 86 -14.53 4.20 -11.72
N GLY A 87 -14.43 5.37 -11.07
CA GLY A 87 -15.26 6.55 -11.36
C GLY A 87 -15.07 7.08 -12.79
N CYS A 88 -13.86 6.98 -13.33
CA CYS A 88 -13.53 7.32 -14.73
C CYS A 88 -13.89 6.23 -15.75
N ARG A 89 -14.57 5.14 -15.35
CA ARG A 89 -14.81 3.95 -16.20
C ARG A 89 -13.49 3.29 -16.65
N TYR A 90 -12.53 3.26 -15.74
CA TYR A 90 -11.17 2.77 -15.93
C TYR A 90 -10.47 3.47 -17.09
N PHE A 91 -10.09 2.71 -18.11
CA PHE A 91 -9.30 3.17 -19.25
C PHE A 91 -10.14 3.24 -20.53
N HIS A 92 -11.39 3.68 -20.41
CA HIS A 92 -12.27 3.83 -21.56
C HIS A 92 -11.74 4.91 -22.52
N GLY A 93 -11.64 4.57 -23.82
CA GLY A 93 -11.12 5.47 -24.86
C GLY A 93 -9.72 5.07 -25.33
N HIS A 94 -8.86 6.07 -25.54
CA HIS A 94 -7.50 5.87 -26.06
C HIS A 94 -6.47 5.72 -24.94
N LEU A 95 -5.33 5.09 -25.24
CA LEU A 95 -4.21 4.95 -24.32
C LEU A 95 -3.77 6.31 -23.74
N THR A 96 -3.71 7.34 -24.58
CA THR A 96 -3.37 8.71 -24.16
C THR A 96 -4.33 9.25 -23.09
N SER A 97 -5.64 8.98 -23.22
CA SER A 97 -6.63 9.38 -22.22
C SER A 97 -6.40 8.65 -20.90
N ALA A 98 -6.12 7.34 -20.95
CA ALA A 98 -5.78 6.54 -19.78
C ALA A 98 -4.53 7.07 -19.06
N GLU A 99 -3.48 7.41 -19.82
CA GLU A 99 -2.26 8.04 -19.28
C GLU A 99 -2.55 9.38 -18.60
N TYR A 100 -3.34 10.25 -19.24
CA TYR A 100 -3.70 11.54 -18.66
C TYR A 100 -4.55 11.40 -17.40
N SER A 101 -5.49 10.44 -17.34
CA SER A 101 -6.26 10.16 -16.13
C SER A 101 -5.36 9.68 -14.99
N ALA A 102 -4.46 8.72 -15.25
CA ALA A 102 -3.54 8.22 -14.24
C ALA A 102 -2.57 9.32 -13.75
N ARG A 103 -2.01 10.13 -14.67
CA ARG A 103 -1.14 11.26 -14.32
C ARG A 103 -1.88 12.33 -13.52
N SER A 104 -3.09 12.68 -13.92
CA SER A 104 -3.91 13.66 -13.20
C SER A 104 -4.20 13.21 -11.78
N TRP A 105 -4.53 11.93 -11.58
CA TRP A 105 -4.71 11.38 -10.24
C TRP A 105 -3.42 11.45 -9.42
N ALA A 106 -2.27 11.05 -9.97
CA ALA A 106 -1.00 11.08 -9.26
C ALA A 106 -0.61 12.50 -8.83
N LEU A 107 -0.81 13.49 -9.72
CA LEU A 107 -0.57 14.90 -9.40
C LEU A 107 -1.49 15.39 -8.28
N LEU A 108 -2.80 15.16 -8.39
CA LEU A 108 -3.75 15.57 -7.36
C LEU A 108 -3.50 14.85 -6.03
N HIS A 109 -3.24 13.55 -6.06
CA HIS A 109 -2.99 12.74 -4.86
C HIS A 109 -1.75 13.23 -4.10
N ASN A 110 -0.75 13.78 -4.79
CA ASN A 110 0.48 14.30 -4.17
C ASN A 110 0.40 15.75 -3.72
N PHE A 111 -0.33 16.61 -4.44
CA PHE A 111 -0.35 18.05 -4.16
C PHE A 111 -1.59 18.54 -3.42
N HIS A 112 -2.68 17.77 -3.44
CA HIS A 112 -3.87 18.15 -2.67
C HIS A 112 -3.56 18.18 -1.17
N PRO A 113 -4.08 19.18 -0.43
CA PRO A 113 -3.83 19.26 1.00
C PRO A 113 -4.33 18.04 1.75
N TYR A 114 -3.63 17.66 2.82
CA TYR A 114 -4.15 16.70 3.77
C TYR A 114 -5.47 17.21 4.36
N SER A 115 -6.38 16.27 4.67
CA SER A 115 -7.61 16.58 5.37
C SER A 115 -7.30 17.37 6.66
N PRO A 116 -8.06 18.42 7.00
CA PRO A 116 -7.89 19.18 8.25
C PRO A 116 -7.92 18.31 9.52
N ARG A 117 -8.54 17.13 9.45
CA ARG A 117 -8.62 16.17 10.56
C ARG A 117 -7.41 15.26 10.70
N ALA A 118 -6.54 15.20 9.69
CA ALA A 118 -5.38 14.32 9.71
C ALA A 118 -4.28 14.92 10.59
N LYS A 119 -3.73 14.16 11.55
CA LYS A 119 -2.64 14.65 12.43
C LYS A 119 -1.45 15.21 11.66
N ILE A 120 -1.12 14.60 10.52
CA ILE A 120 0.00 15.03 9.66
C ILE A 120 -0.17 16.46 9.12
N LYS A 121 -1.41 16.95 9.01
CA LYS A 121 -1.73 18.31 8.56
C LYS A 121 -1.22 19.40 9.50
N GLN A 122 -0.87 19.06 10.74
CA GLN A 122 -0.25 19.99 11.70
C GLN A 122 1.20 20.33 11.36
N THR A 123 1.85 19.50 10.55
CA THR A 123 3.28 19.64 10.19
C THR A 123 3.44 19.86 8.69
N TYR A 124 2.70 19.12 7.87
CA TYR A 124 2.82 19.15 6.42
C TYR A 124 1.49 19.47 5.76
N GLU A 125 1.55 20.21 4.67
CA GLU A 125 0.39 20.64 3.90
C GLU A 125 -0.14 19.52 3.01
N SER A 126 0.75 18.80 2.32
CA SER A 126 0.44 17.75 1.34
C SER A 126 1.52 16.66 1.34
N PRO A 127 1.29 15.51 0.67
CA PRO A 127 2.34 14.51 0.46
C PRO A 127 3.61 15.05 -0.21
N ALA A 128 3.47 15.95 -1.19
CA ALA A 128 4.61 16.60 -1.83
C ALA A 128 5.41 17.47 -0.85
N HIS A 129 4.74 18.24 0.01
CA HIS A 129 5.40 18.99 1.08
C HIS A 129 6.14 18.03 2.02
N LYS A 130 5.49 16.97 2.50
CA LYS A 130 6.12 15.97 3.38
C LYS A 130 7.38 15.35 2.77
N PHE A 131 7.35 15.04 1.48
CA PHE A 131 8.47 14.40 0.80
C PHE A 131 9.64 15.36 0.56
N ASN A 132 9.34 16.62 0.22
CA ASN A 132 10.35 17.62 -0.10
C ASN A 132 10.86 18.41 1.12
N ASP A 133 10.09 18.43 2.21
CA ASP A 133 10.31 19.26 3.41
C ASP A 133 10.21 20.78 3.16
N PHE A 134 9.63 21.19 2.02
CA PHE A 134 9.33 22.59 1.71
C PHE A 134 8.13 22.73 0.76
N VAL A 135 7.62 23.95 0.62
CA VAL A 135 6.64 24.37 -0.39
C VAL A 135 7.15 25.60 -1.15
N TYR A 136 6.72 25.77 -2.39
CA TYR A 136 7.02 26.94 -3.21
C TYR A 136 6.10 28.13 -2.91
N HIS A 137 4.88 27.85 -2.45
CA HIS A 137 3.83 28.86 -2.26
C HIS A 137 2.78 28.37 -1.24
N ASP A 138 2.08 29.27 -0.56
CA ASP A 138 1.06 28.89 0.44
C ASP A 138 -0.17 28.20 -0.19
N ASN A 139 -0.55 28.65 -1.39
CA ASN A 139 -1.58 28.01 -2.21
C ASN A 139 -1.08 26.68 -2.82
N TRP A 140 -1.74 25.57 -2.45
CA TRP A 140 -1.43 24.22 -2.93
C TRP A 140 -1.49 24.09 -4.46
N LEU A 141 -2.40 24.80 -5.13
CA LEU A 141 -2.54 24.74 -6.58
C LEU A 141 -1.35 25.39 -7.27
N HIS A 142 -0.79 26.46 -6.69
CA HIS A 142 0.44 27.06 -7.20
C HIS A 142 1.63 26.10 -7.05
N ASN A 143 1.73 25.36 -5.93
CA ASN A 143 2.78 24.34 -5.79
C ASN A 143 2.73 23.28 -6.89
N LEU A 144 1.53 22.82 -7.25
CA LEU A 144 1.33 21.89 -8.36
C LEU A 144 1.78 22.51 -9.69
N LEU A 145 1.29 23.71 -10.00
CA LEU A 145 1.62 24.39 -11.27
C LEU A 145 3.11 24.66 -11.40
N ILE A 146 3.76 25.14 -10.34
CA ILE A 146 5.22 25.39 -10.31
C ILE A 146 5.97 24.07 -10.54
N SER A 147 5.60 23.01 -9.81
CA SER A 147 6.27 21.70 -9.93
C SER A 147 6.09 21.06 -11.30
N ALA A 148 4.91 21.23 -11.92
CA ALA A 148 4.60 20.69 -13.24
C ALA A 148 5.09 21.58 -14.40
N SER A 149 5.58 22.80 -14.12
CA SER A 149 6.00 23.77 -15.15
C SER A 149 7.33 23.43 -15.85
N MET A 150 8.05 22.41 -15.38
CA MET A 150 9.43 22.09 -15.80
C MET A 150 10.39 23.30 -15.74
N GLY A 151 10.13 24.29 -14.88
CA GLY A 151 10.92 25.53 -14.82
C GLY A 151 10.84 26.37 -16.09
N GLY A 152 9.80 26.21 -16.90
CA GLY A 152 9.65 26.89 -18.19
C GLY A 152 10.35 26.20 -19.37
N TYR A 153 10.99 25.04 -19.16
CA TYR A 153 11.52 24.24 -20.25
C TYR A 153 10.36 23.76 -21.14
N ARG A 154 10.42 24.04 -22.45
CA ARG A 154 9.50 23.50 -23.45
C ARG A 154 10.35 22.70 -24.42
N GLN A 155 10.03 21.40 -24.59
CA GLN A 155 10.60 20.59 -25.66
C GLN A 155 9.99 20.99 -27.00
#